data_AF-K6TB54-F1
#
_entry.id   AF-K6TB54-F1
#
_cell.length_a   1.000
_cell.length_b   1.000
_cell.length_c   1.000
_cell.angle_alpha   90.00
_cell.angle_beta   90.00
_cell.angle_gamma   90.00
#
_symmetry.space_group_name_H-M   'P 1'
#
loop_
_entity.id
_entity.type
_entity.pdbx_description
1 polymer ?
#
loop_
_entity_poly.entity_id
_entity_poly.type
_entity_poly.pdbx_seq_one_letter_code
_entity_poly.pdbx_strand_id
1 'polypeptide(L)'
;MNKIKNEIMLITYADSLGKNLQDLKEVLDEHYSGAIGGVHILPFFPSSGDRGFAPMRYDVVDEAFGTIEDVKEISKDKYLMYDFMVNHISRQSEFFKDFQEKKDESKYKDFFI
;
A
#
# COMPACT_ATOMS: atom_id res chain seq x y z
N MET A 1 5.12 -15.21 6.29
CA MET A 1 3.88 -14.42 6.44
C MET A 1 3.02 -15.05 7.52
N ASN A 2 2.61 -14.26 8.50
CA ASN A 2 1.66 -14.68 9.52
C ASN A 2 0.33 -15.05 8.86
N LYS A 3 -0.28 -16.18 9.27
CA LYS A 3 -1.61 -16.57 8.79
C LYS A 3 -2.65 -15.59 9.32
N ILE A 4 -3.74 -15.40 8.58
CA ILE A 4 -4.92 -14.68 9.08
C ILE A 4 -5.45 -15.43 10.31
N LYS A 5 -5.77 -14.68 11.37
CA LYS A 5 -6.28 -15.19 12.64
C LYS A 5 -7.64 -14.59 12.96
N ASN A 6 -8.42 -15.29 13.76
CA ASN A 6 -9.66 -14.74 14.33
C ASN A 6 -9.34 -13.79 15.50
N GLU A 7 -8.77 -12.64 15.16
CA GLU A 7 -8.35 -11.58 16.08
C GLU A 7 -8.77 -10.23 15.52
N ILE A 8 -8.89 -9.21 16.38
CA ILE A 8 -9.27 -7.86 15.98
C ILE A 8 -8.27 -7.30 14.96
N MET A 9 -8.79 -6.63 13.93
CA MET A 9 -7.99 -5.95 12.90
C MET A 9 -8.17 -4.44 13.02
N LEU A 10 -7.05 -3.72 12.97
CA LEU A 10 -7.05 -2.26 12.77
C LEU A 10 -7.00 -1.94 11.28
N ILE A 11 -7.78 -0.96 10.82
CA ILE A 11 -7.67 -0.39 9.48
C ILE A 11 -7.16 1.04 9.64
N THR A 12 -6.04 1.37 8.98
CA THR A 12 -5.40 2.69 9.10
C THR A 12 -4.61 3.05 7.84
N TYR A 13 -4.40 4.35 7.59
CA TYR A 13 -3.33 4.78 6.68
C TYR A 13 -1.98 4.73 7.40
N ALA A 14 -0.90 4.68 6.60
CA ALA A 14 0.47 4.76 7.09
C ALA A 14 0.76 6.06 7.88
N ASP A 15 -0.01 7.13 7.65
CA ASP A 15 0.21 8.47 8.20
C ASP A 15 -0.94 8.97 9.11
N SER A 16 -1.88 8.10 9.50
CA SER A 16 -3.01 8.50 10.36
C SER A 16 -2.77 8.28 11.86
N LEU A 17 -1.77 7.48 12.20
CA LEU A 17 -1.34 7.19 13.58
C LEU A 17 0.16 7.43 13.70
N GLY A 18 0.57 8.67 13.45
CA GLY A 18 1.96 9.03 13.20
C GLY A 18 2.10 9.75 11.86
N LYS A 19 3.30 9.78 11.28
CA LYS A 19 3.55 10.39 9.97
C LYS A 19 3.93 9.37 8.89
N ASN A 20 4.34 8.17 9.28
CA ASN A 20 4.86 7.15 8.37
C ASN A 20 4.77 5.75 9.02
N LEU A 21 5.26 4.72 8.32
CA LEU A 21 5.20 3.32 8.77
C LEU A 21 5.99 3.04 10.05
N GLN A 22 7.06 3.79 10.34
CA GLN A 22 7.85 3.64 11.56
C GLN A 22 7.07 4.16 12.77
N ASP A 23 6.54 5.38 12.68
CA ASP A 23 5.67 5.94 13.73
C ASP A 23 4.44 5.04 13.95
N LEU A 24 3.86 4.51 12.86
CA LEU A 24 2.77 3.55 12.97
C LEU A 24 3.20 2.31 13.77
N LYS A 25 4.38 1.72 13.49
CA LYS A 25 4.88 0.57 14.25
C LYS A 25 5.03 0.89 15.73
N GLU A 26 5.61 2.05 16.07
CA GLU A 26 5.75 2.51 17.46
C GLU A 26 4.39 2.59 18.15
N VAL A 27 3.40 3.23 17.51
CA VAL A 27 2.03 3.34 18.05
C VAL A 27 1.39 1.95 18.22
N LEU A 28 1.55 1.04 17.26
CA LEU A 28 1.00 -0.32 17.34
C LEU A 28 1.60 -1.11 18.51
N ASP A 29 2.89 -0.95 18.78
CA ASP A 29 3.60 -1.65 19.85
C ASP A 29 3.27 -1.07 21.23
N GLU A 30 3.30 0.25 21.35
CA GLU A 30 3.12 0.94 22.64
C GLU A 30 1.65 0.94 23.09
N HIS A 31 0.71 1.11 22.16
CA HIS A 31 -0.70 1.34 22.51
C HIS A 31 -1.65 0.20 22.15
N TYR A 32 -1.27 -0.67 21.20
CA TYR A 32 -2.18 -1.70 20.65
C TYR A 32 -1.62 -3.13 20.69
N SER A 33 -0.46 -3.37 21.32
CA SER A 33 0.23 -4.66 21.28
C SER A 33 -0.65 -5.85 21.69
N GLY A 34 -1.49 -5.69 22.73
CA GLY A 34 -2.41 -6.72 23.23
C GLY A 34 -3.85 -6.67 22.69
N ALA A 35 -4.20 -5.64 21.90
CA ALA A 35 -5.59 -5.41 21.47
C ALA A 35 -5.88 -5.92 20.05
N ILE A 36 -4.89 -5.88 19.15
CA ILE A 36 -5.06 -6.20 17.74
C ILE A 36 -4.16 -7.37 17.31
N GLY A 37 -4.66 -8.23 16.43
CA GLY A 37 -3.90 -9.34 15.84
C GLY A 37 -3.38 -9.03 14.43
N GLY A 38 -4.08 -8.15 13.73
CA GLY A 38 -3.76 -7.78 12.34
C GLY A 38 -3.95 -6.30 12.07
N VAL A 39 -3.35 -5.85 10.97
CA VAL A 39 -3.49 -4.49 10.48
C VAL A 39 -3.70 -4.48 8.98
N HIS A 40 -4.74 -3.79 8.54
CA HIS A 40 -4.95 -3.38 7.17
C HIS A 40 -4.37 -1.99 7.00
N ILE A 41 -3.22 -1.92 6.33
CA ILE A 41 -2.62 -0.64 5.95
C ILE A 41 -3.21 -0.26 4.60
N LEU A 42 -3.99 0.83 4.59
CA LEU A 42 -4.55 1.43 3.38
C LEU A 42 -3.41 1.83 2.41
N PRO A 43 -3.71 2.02 1.11
CA PRO A 43 -2.68 2.05 0.07
C PRO A 43 -1.48 2.96 0.40
N PHE A 44 -0.29 2.35 0.43
CA PHE A 44 0.98 2.99 0.79
C PHE A 44 1.98 3.02 -0.37
N PHE A 45 1.50 2.76 -1.59
CA PHE A 45 2.30 2.82 -2.81
C PHE A 45 2.30 4.25 -3.38
N PRO A 46 3.29 4.63 -4.20
CA PRO A 46 3.28 5.90 -4.91
C PRO A 46 1.98 6.09 -5.68
N SER A 47 1.27 7.17 -5.39
CA SER A 47 -0.08 7.43 -5.93
C SER A 47 -0.20 8.86 -6.43
N SER A 48 -0.99 9.04 -7.49
CA SER A 48 -1.26 10.38 -8.05
C SER A 48 -2.55 11.01 -7.54
N GLY A 49 -3.27 10.35 -6.61
CA GLY A 49 -4.56 10.84 -6.14
C GLY A 49 -5.35 9.84 -5.31
N ASP A 50 -6.59 10.23 -5.00
CA ASP A 50 -7.58 9.44 -4.26
C ASP A 50 -7.02 8.79 -2.98
N ARG A 51 -6.20 9.55 -2.24
CA ARG A 51 -5.52 9.14 -1.01
C ARG A 51 -4.87 7.74 -1.09
N GLY A 52 -4.25 7.42 -2.21
CA GLY A 52 -3.54 6.15 -2.42
C GLY A 52 -4.24 5.16 -3.37
N PHE A 53 -5.53 5.35 -3.66
CA PHE A 53 -6.29 4.48 -4.56
C PHE A 53 -6.03 4.72 -6.05
N ALA A 54 -5.20 5.71 -6.41
CA ALA A 54 -4.67 5.89 -7.77
C ALA A 54 -3.17 5.54 -7.84
N PRO A 55 -2.76 4.27 -7.60
CA PRO A 55 -1.36 3.87 -7.55
C PRO A 55 -0.71 4.01 -8.92
N MET A 56 0.57 4.40 -8.95
CA MET A 56 1.37 4.47 -10.16
C MET A 56 2.17 3.19 -10.40
N ARG A 57 2.49 2.47 -9.32
CA ARG A 57 3.23 1.20 -9.29
C ARG A 57 3.02 0.51 -7.94
N TYR A 58 3.46 -0.74 -7.81
CA TYR A 58 3.25 -1.58 -6.60
C TYR A 58 4.52 -2.23 -6.06
N ASP A 59 5.65 -2.08 -6.74
CA ASP A 59 6.92 -2.74 -6.42
C ASP A 59 7.77 -1.93 -5.43
N VAL A 60 7.33 -0.73 -5.07
CA VAL A 60 7.98 0.15 -4.07
C VAL A 60 6.93 0.80 -3.19
N VAL A 61 7.29 1.06 -1.93
CA VAL A 61 6.51 1.90 -1.00
C VAL A 61 6.72 3.37 -1.36
N ASP A 62 5.72 4.22 -1.11
CA ASP A 62 5.88 5.67 -1.24
C ASP A 62 6.94 6.16 -0.25
N GLU A 63 7.93 6.91 -0.74
CA GLU A 63 9.05 7.41 0.06
C GLU A 63 8.58 8.29 1.24
N ALA A 64 7.41 8.93 1.12
CA ALA A 64 6.81 9.69 2.20
C ALA A 64 6.39 8.81 3.39
N PHE A 65 6.09 7.53 3.13
CA PHE A 65 5.67 6.56 4.14
C PHE A 65 6.78 5.62 4.61
N GLY A 66 7.84 5.43 3.80
CA GLY A 66 9.01 4.63 4.14
C GLY A 66 9.35 3.59 3.09
N THR A 67 9.68 2.38 3.53
CA THR A 67 10.23 1.30 2.71
C THR A 67 9.45 0.00 2.88
N ILE A 68 9.71 -0.97 2.00
CA ILE A 68 9.13 -2.31 2.15
C ILE A 68 9.67 -3.02 3.39
N GLU A 69 10.86 -2.65 3.87
CA GLU A 69 11.43 -3.12 5.14
C GLU A 69 10.57 -2.68 6.32
N ASP A 70 10.08 -1.44 6.34
CA ASP A 70 9.19 -0.96 7.42
C ASP A 70 7.87 -1.76 7.44
N VAL A 71 7.30 -2.08 6.27
CA VAL A 71 6.14 -2.98 6.17
C VAL A 71 6.46 -4.38 6.71
N LYS A 72 7.64 -4.92 6.38
CA LYS A 72 8.09 -6.24 6.88
C LYS A 72 8.24 -6.23 8.40
N GLU A 73 8.73 -5.15 9.01
CA GLU A 73 8.84 -5.02 10.46
C GLU A 73 7.46 -5.11 11.13
N ILE A 74 6.44 -4.40 10.62
CA ILE A 74 5.06 -4.52 11.13
C ILE A 74 4.55 -5.97 10.98
N SER A 75 4.89 -6.64 9.89
CA SER A 75 4.45 -8.01 9.59
C SER A 75 5.00 -9.09 10.52
N LYS A 76 6.04 -8.79 11.32
CA LYS A 76 6.63 -9.74 12.26
C LYS A 76 5.64 -10.08 13.37
N ASP A 77 4.98 -9.06 13.92
CA ASP A 77 4.12 -9.17 15.10
C ASP A 77 2.63 -9.27 14.76
N LYS A 78 2.23 -8.74 13.59
CA LYS A 78 0.83 -8.65 13.15
C LYS A 78 0.66 -9.30 11.78
N TYR A 79 -0.49 -9.91 11.51
CA TYR A 79 -0.81 -10.31 10.13
C TYR A 79 -1.24 -9.07 9.32
N LEU A 80 -0.82 -9.00 8.06
CA LEU A 80 -1.05 -7.83 7.21
C LEU A 80 -2.17 -8.06 6.20
N MET A 81 -2.91 -6.99 5.94
CA MET A 81 -3.79 -6.83 4.80
C MET A 81 -3.46 -5.50 4.12
N TYR A 82 -3.56 -5.46 2.79
CA TYR A 82 -3.38 -4.24 1.99
C TYR A 82 -4.02 -4.44 0.63
N ASP A 83 -4.28 -3.32 -0.04
CA ASP A 83 -5.04 -3.29 -1.28
C ASP A 83 -4.16 -3.53 -2.51
N PHE A 84 -4.73 -4.24 -3.47
CA PHE A 84 -4.25 -4.29 -4.84
C PHE A 84 -5.41 -3.87 -5.75
N MET A 85 -5.34 -2.66 -6.29
CA MET A 85 -6.42 -2.06 -7.11
C MET A 85 -6.50 -2.76 -8.48
N VAL A 86 -7.14 -3.92 -8.52
CA VAL A 86 -7.28 -4.76 -9.73
C VAL A 86 -8.04 -4.09 -10.87
N ASN A 87 -8.88 -3.10 -10.56
CA ASN A 87 -9.78 -2.49 -11.53
C ASN A 87 -9.12 -1.36 -12.33
N HIS A 88 -8.17 -0.63 -11.74
CA HIS A 88 -7.56 0.54 -12.38
C HIS A 88 -6.16 0.83 -11.83
N ILE A 89 -5.38 1.55 -12.63
CA ILE A 89 -4.08 2.12 -12.24
C ILE A 89 -4.04 3.59 -12.65
N SER A 90 -3.19 4.39 -11.99
CA SER A 90 -3.04 5.80 -12.31
C SER A 90 -2.69 6.04 -13.77
N ARG A 91 -3.26 7.10 -14.34
CA ARG A 91 -2.85 7.64 -15.64
C ARG A 91 -1.40 8.15 -15.66
N GLN A 92 -0.79 8.35 -14.49
CA GLN A 92 0.63 8.70 -14.38
C GLN A 92 1.56 7.47 -14.28
N SER A 93 1.01 6.25 -14.29
CA SER A 93 1.79 5.01 -14.35
C SER A 93 2.62 4.92 -15.64
N GLU A 94 3.73 4.18 -15.59
CA GLU A 94 4.55 3.92 -16.77
C GLU A 94 3.76 3.20 -17.88
N PHE A 95 2.82 2.35 -17.50
CA PHE A 95 1.94 1.63 -18.41
C PHE A 95 1.06 2.58 -19.24
N PHE A 96 0.38 3.50 -18.56
CA PHE A 96 -0.53 4.43 -19.23
C PHE A 96 0.23 5.51 -20.00
N LYS A 97 1.38 5.97 -19.50
CA LYS A 97 2.25 6.91 -20.22
C LYS A 97 2.77 6.31 -21.53
N ASP A 98 3.25 5.07 -21.51
CA ASP A 98 3.72 4.37 -22.72
C ASP A 98 2.57 4.17 -23.74
N PHE A 99 1.38 3.79 -23.27
CA PHE A 99 0.19 3.74 -24.13
C PHE A 99 -0.19 5.13 -24.68
N GLN A 100 -0.14 6.17 -23.85
CA GLN A 100 -0.48 7.51 -24.26
C GLN A 100 0.44 8.04 -25.38
N GLU A 101 1.73 7.74 -25.28
CA GLU A 101 2.77 8.13 -26.25
C GLU A 101 2.70 7.30 -27.53
N LYS A 102 2.62 5.97 -27.43
CA LYS A 102 2.78 5.05 -28.57
C LYS A 102 1.48 4.53 -29.18
N LYS A 103 0.35 4.73 -28.50
CA LYS A 103 -0.98 4.24 -28.94
C LYS A 103 -0.94 2.75 -29.28
N ASP A 104 -1.29 2.39 -30.51
CA ASP A 104 -1.37 1.01 -30.99
C ASP A 104 -0.01 0.28 -31.07
N GLU A 105 1.10 1.03 -31.01
CA GLU A 105 2.46 0.47 -30.95
C GLU A 105 2.91 0.16 -29.51
N SER A 106 2.16 0.58 -28.50
CA SER A 106 2.47 0.27 -27.10
C SER A 106 2.28 -1.22 -26.83
N LYS A 107 3.20 -1.80 -26.05
CA LYS A 107 3.04 -3.16 -25.52
C LYS A 107 1.90 -3.26 -24.49
N TYR A 108 1.37 -2.12 -24.02
CA TYR A 108 0.27 -2.03 -23.06
C TYR A 108 -1.05 -1.60 -23.69
N LYS A 109 -1.16 -1.59 -25.03
CA LYS A 109 -2.39 -1.15 -25.72
C LYS A 109 -3.66 -1.88 -25.25
N ASP A 110 -3.54 -3.15 -24.89
CA ASP A 110 -4.65 -4.00 -24.44
C ASP A 110 -4.82 -4.00 -22.91
N PHE A 111 -4.08 -3.18 -22.16
CA PHE A 111 -4.23 -3.05 -20.70
C PHE A 111 -5.38 -2.12 -20.30
N PHE A 112 -5.87 -1.29 -21.22
CA PHE A 112 -6.84 -0.23 -20.94
C PHE A 112 -8.07 -0.37 -21.83
N ILE A 113 -9.23 0.04 -21.30
CA ILE A 113 -10.53 0.04 -21.98
C ILE A 113 -11.00 1.49 -22.12
#